data_AF-A0A3D9UMH8-F1
#
_entry.id   AF-A0A3D9UMH8-F1
#
_cell.length_a   1.000
_cell.length_b   1.000
_cell.length_c   1.000
_cell.angle_alpha   90.00
_cell.angle_beta   90.00
_cell.angle_gamma   90.00
#
_symmetry.space_group_name_H-M   'P 1'
#
loop_
_entity.id
_entity.type
_entity.pdbx_description
1 polymer ?
#
loop_
_entity_poly.entity_id
_entity_poly.type
_entity_poly.pdbx_seq_one_letter_code
_entity_poly.pdbx_strand_id
1 'polypeptide(L)'
;MDRIALISDVHGNLTALQAVLADIDARGVDRIYNLGDYVGKGHRGREVVDLCRQRCEVNILGNWDDFLPALEEFGDAADNAALQWWRDQLGPGQGEWLRALPFSHDFTMSGRRIRIFHASATSVHNRVRFDHDAAEFFGMFQNTPATGDGPTPTVVAYGDTHDSFMETDLGLTLINTGSVGNALDDNVPVYVVLEGVLDSDEPAPFGVQFVRVPYDIEAELADAKAAGAPEYDYYVAELRDRRYRGDVRADRRAGYHRESAIPADDKDWTWTLEQACPDCGFEAGAVAGGQIGALVRRFTAPWPQVLDRADVRRRPAPATWSPLEYGCHVLDVCRVFDGRLALMLEHDAPGFPNWDQDQAAIDGDYATADTAQLVPELCAAAARLAAAYDAVKPTEWERTGLRSNGSAFTVLSLGQYLLHDLAHHLHDVGTSWQQAKDAQA
;
A
#
# COMPACT_ATOMS: atom_id res chain seq x y z
N MET A 1 39.23 1.99 3.83
CA MET A 1 38.38 1.57 2.71
C MET A 1 37.70 2.82 2.19
N ASP A 2 37.53 2.93 0.88
CA ASP A 2 36.81 4.01 0.24
C ASP A 2 35.34 3.94 0.64
N ARG A 3 34.69 5.10 0.74
CA ARG A 3 33.27 5.23 1.07
C ARG A 3 32.57 6.13 0.07
N ILE A 4 31.41 5.70 -0.41
CA ILE A 4 30.55 6.45 -1.33
C ILE A 4 29.15 6.53 -0.72
N ALA A 5 28.61 7.73 -0.59
CA ALA A 5 27.23 7.95 -0.22
C ALA A 5 26.34 7.93 -1.48
N LEU A 6 25.31 7.10 -1.49
CA LEU A 6 24.27 7.08 -2.50
C LEU A 6 23.03 7.77 -1.93
N ILE A 7 22.59 8.83 -2.60
CA ILE A 7 21.33 9.53 -2.31
C ILE A 7 20.38 9.39 -3.51
N SER A 8 19.08 9.48 -3.29
CA SER A 8 18.07 9.46 -4.35
C SER A 8 16.80 10.19 -3.91
N ASP A 9 15.95 10.54 -4.87
CA ASP A 9 14.56 10.97 -4.65
C ASP A 9 14.49 12.15 -3.67
N VAL A 10 15.26 13.21 -3.95
CA VAL A 10 15.36 14.42 -3.12
C VAL A 10 14.12 15.31 -3.30
N HIS A 11 13.53 15.32 -4.49
CA HIS A 11 12.20 15.88 -4.71
C HIS A 11 11.99 17.30 -4.17
N GLY A 12 12.94 18.21 -4.45
CA GLY A 12 12.83 19.60 -4.02
C GLY A 12 12.77 19.82 -2.50
N ASN A 13 13.01 18.79 -1.68
CA ASN A 13 13.04 18.88 -0.22
C ASN A 13 14.44 19.30 0.24
N LEU A 14 14.70 20.61 0.18
CA LEU A 14 16.02 21.15 0.48
C LEU A 14 16.41 20.97 1.96
N THR A 15 15.46 20.99 2.91
CA THR A 15 15.78 20.81 4.34
C THR A 15 16.28 19.39 4.60
N ALA A 16 15.63 18.37 4.00
CA ALA A 16 16.08 17.00 4.11
C ALA A 16 17.45 16.80 3.45
N LEU A 17 17.68 17.36 2.25
CA LEU A 17 18.98 17.27 1.57
C LEU A 17 20.10 17.90 2.42
N GLN A 18 19.87 19.07 3.01
CA GLN A 18 20.86 19.73 3.87
C GLN A 18 21.20 18.90 5.11
N ALA A 19 20.19 18.28 5.74
CA ALA A 19 20.41 17.40 6.88
C ALA A 19 21.22 16.15 6.49
N VAL A 20 20.88 15.51 5.38
CA VAL A 20 21.61 14.33 4.86
C VAL A 20 23.06 14.68 4.50
N LEU A 21 23.28 15.78 3.78
CA LEU A 21 24.64 16.22 3.42
C LEU A 21 25.48 16.55 4.66
N ALA A 22 24.88 17.16 5.70
CA ALA A 22 25.58 17.42 6.95
C ALA A 22 25.98 16.14 7.69
N ASP A 23 25.14 15.09 7.68
CA ASP A 23 25.49 13.78 8.25
C ASP A 23 26.58 13.07 7.42
N ILE A 24 26.52 13.14 6.09
CA ILE A 24 27.56 12.64 5.18
C ILE A 24 28.91 13.31 5.48
N ASP A 25 28.92 14.65 5.62
CA ASP A 25 30.12 15.42 5.97
C ASP A 25 30.67 15.03 7.34
N ALA A 26 29.80 14.86 8.34
CA ALA A 26 30.18 14.45 9.69
C ALA A 26 30.83 13.05 9.73
N ARG A 27 30.52 12.18 8.77
CA ARG A 27 31.13 10.85 8.62
C ARG A 27 32.44 10.87 7.84
N GLY A 28 32.80 12.00 7.23
CA GLY A 28 33.96 12.12 6.34
C GLY A 28 33.82 11.25 5.09
N VAL A 29 32.62 11.24 4.49
CA VAL A 29 32.37 10.58 3.21
C VAL A 29 32.39 11.66 2.13
N ASP A 30 33.46 11.67 1.32
CA ASP A 30 33.73 12.78 0.39
C ASP A 30 33.15 12.56 -1.02
N ARG A 31 32.67 11.33 -1.31
CA ARG A 31 32.08 10.96 -2.61
C ARG A 31 30.60 10.73 -2.46
N ILE A 32 29.80 11.47 -3.23
CA ILE A 32 28.34 11.42 -3.19
C ILE A 32 27.82 11.20 -4.60
N TYR A 33 27.01 10.15 -4.79
CA TYR A 33 26.33 9.86 -6.05
C TYR A 33 24.82 10.06 -5.85
N ASN A 34 24.20 10.87 -6.70
CA ASN A 34 22.74 11.04 -6.72
C ASN A 34 22.12 10.20 -7.84
N LEU A 35 21.17 9.34 -7.47
CA LEU A 35 20.53 8.36 -8.33
C LEU A 35 19.28 8.89 -9.06
N GLY A 36 18.92 10.17 -8.86
CA GLY A 36 17.88 10.86 -9.63
C GLY A 36 16.81 11.49 -8.75
N ASP A 37 15.85 12.13 -9.41
CA ASP A 37 14.69 12.80 -8.82
C ASP A 37 15.09 13.94 -7.89
N TYR A 38 15.74 14.94 -8.47
CA TYR A 38 16.13 16.18 -7.79
C TYR A 38 14.91 17.06 -7.53
N VAL A 39 13.93 17.00 -8.43
CA VAL A 39 12.81 17.95 -8.53
C VAL A 39 11.46 17.25 -8.35
N GLY A 40 10.40 18.07 -8.26
CA GLY A 40 9.04 17.57 -8.07
C GLY A 40 8.69 17.26 -6.62
N LYS A 41 7.39 17.16 -6.33
CA LYS A 41 6.80 16.94 -5.00
C LYS A 41 7.04 18.09 -4.00
N GLY A 42 8.29 18.39 -3.64
CA GLY A 42 8.67 19.55 -2.82
C GLY A 42 8.89 20.82 -3.66
N HIS A 43 9.03 21.98 -3.02
CA HIS A 43 8.94 23.29 -3.69
C HIS A 43 10.28 23.91 -4.10
N ARG A 44 11.42 23.39 -3.63
CA ARG A 44 12.76 24.00 -3.82
C ARG A 44 13.65 23.23 -4.80
N GLY A 45 13.07 22.82 -5.92
CA GLY A 45 13.76 22.05 -6.96
C GLY A 45 14.99 22.76 -7.51
N ARG A 46 14.95 24.08 -7.66
CA ARG A 46 16.08 24.88 -8.16
C ARG A 46 17.31 24.78 -7.27
N GLU A 47 17.13 25.00 -5.98
CA GLU A 47 18.18 24.95 -4.97
C GLU A 47 18.74 23.54 -4.82
N VAL A 48 17.88 22.53 -4.89
CA VAL A 48 18.30 21.12 -4.86
C VAL A 48 19.18 20.80 -6.07
N VAL A 49 18.81 21.22 -7.28
CA VAL A 49 19.63 21.03 -8.49
C VAL A 49 20.99 21.70 -8.33
N ASP A 50 21.03 22.96 -7.90
CA ASP A 50 22.29 23.69 -7.71
C ASP A 50 23.18 23.02 -6.66
N LEU A 51 22.60 22.56 -5.55
CA LEU A 51 23.33 21.90 -4.48
C LEU A 51 23.85 20.52 -4.87
N CYS A 52 23.06 19.69 -5.54
CA CYS A 52 23.53 18.39 -6.03
C CYS A 52 24.61 18.53 -7.10
N ARG A 53 24.50 19.52 -8.01
CA ARG A 53 25.58 19.82 -8.98
C ARG A 53 26.89 20.19 -8.31
N GLN A 54 26.82 20.85 -7.16
CA GLN A 54 28.00 21.23 -6.40
C GLN A 54 28.58 20.06 -5.59
N ARG A 55 27.73 19.20 -5.02
CA ARG A 55 28.10 18.24 -3.99
C ARG A 55 28.26 16.81 -4.49
N CYS A 56 27.54 16.43 -5.54
CA CYS A 56 27.52 15.08 -6.06
C CYS A 56 28.54 14.92 -7.19
N GLU A 57 29.45 13.97 -7.03
CA GLU A 57 30.44 13.59 -8.04
C GLU A 57 29.75 12.93 -9.25
N VAL A 58 28.73 12.11 -8.99
CA VAL A 58 27.90 11.46 -10.02
C VAL A 58 26.45 11.89 -9.85
N ASN A 59 25.80 12.23 -10.96
CA ASN A 59 24.40 12.64 -11.02
C ASN A 59 23.72 11.80 -12.12
N ILE A 60 22.66 11.07 -11.76
CA ILE A 60 21.89 10.19 -12.65
C ILE A 60 20.54 10.81 -12.96
N LEU A 61 20.00 10.53 -14.14
CA LEU A 61 18.67 10.93 -14.59
C LEU A 61 17.56 10.14 -13.84
N GLY A 62 16.67 10.85 -13.14
CA GLY A 62 15.41 10.31 -12.62
C GLY A 62 14.20 10.55 -13.54
N ASN A 63 13.04 10.00 -13.20
CA ASN A 63 11.84 10.22 -14.00
C ASN A 63 11.32 11.64 -13.87
N TRP A 64 11.32 12.24 -12.68
CA TRP A 64 10.91 13.64 -12.50
C TRP A 64 11.82 14.60 -13.24
N ASP A 65 13.10 14.24 -13.37
CA ASP A 65 14.10 15.01 -14.09
C ASP A 65 13.91 14.93 -15.61
N ASP A 66 13.43 13.79 -16.09
CA ASP A 66 13.11 13.56 -17.51
C ASP A 66 11.80 14.25 -17.91
N PHE A 67 10.73 14.06 -17.13
CA PHE A 67 9.40 14.48 -17.53
C PHE A 67 9.11 15.96 -17.23
N LEU A 68 9.54 16.48 -16.08
CA LEU A 68 9.14 17.82 -15.64
C LEU A 68 9.62 18.93 -16.60
N PRO A 69 10.85 18.87 -17.17
CA PRO A 69 11.30 19.86 -18.14
C PRO A 69 10.60 19.81 -19.51
N ALA A 70 9.86 18.73 -19.80
CA ALA A 70 9.27 18.50 -21.12
C ALA A 70 7.81 18.03 -21.02
N LEU A 71 7.01 18.69 -20.19
CA LEU A 71 5.60 18.33 -19.95
C LEU A 71 4.79 18.12 -21.23
N GLU A 72 5.14 18.84 -22.29
CA GLU A 72 4.53 18.75 -23.63
C GLU A 72 4.71 17.37 -24.29
N GLU A 73 5.72 16.59 -23.90
CA GLU A 73 5.94 15.21 -24.36
C GLU A 73 5.07 14.19 -23.61
N PHE A 74 4.41 14.60 -22.50
CA PHE A 74 3.69 13.73 -21.57
C PHE A 74 2.17 13.99 -21.53
N GLY A 75 1.57 14.26 -22.69
CA GLY A 75 0.11 14.36 -22.84
C GLY A 75 -0.50 15.48 -22.00
N ASP A 76 -1.54 15.16 -21.22
CA ASP A 76 -2.30 16.12 -20.40
C ASP A 76 -1.45 16.75 -19.28
N ALA A 77 -0.21 16.28 -19.04
CA ALA A 77 0.71 16.88 -18.07
C ALA A 77 1.02 18.35 -18.38
N ALA A 78 1.03 18.73 -19.66
CA ALA A 78 1.26 20.10 -20.10
C ALA A 78 0.20 21.09 -19.61
N ASP A 79 -1.04 20.64 -19.40
CA ASP A 79 -2.16 21.47 -18.96
C ASP A 79 -2.33 21.50 -17.43
N ASN A 80 -1.51 20.74 -16.69
CA ASN A 80 -1.58 20.69 -15.24
C ASN A 80 -0.85 21.89 -14.61
N ALA A 81 -1.61 22.81 -14.01
CA ALA A 81 -1.09 24.01 -13.37
C ALA A 81 -0.07 23.75 -12.24
N ALA A 82 -0.19 22.64 -11.51
CA ALA A 82 0.79 22.28 -10.49
C ALA A 82 2.14 21.86 -11.11
N LEU A 83 2.11 21.05 -12.17
CA LEU A 83 3.31 20.65 -12.91
C LEU A 83 3.98 21.85 -13.59
N GLN A 84 3.19 22.74 -14.20
CA GLN A 84 3.69 24.00 -14.73
C GLN A 84 4.39 24.83 -13.65
N TRP A 85 3.80 24.93 -12.46
CA TRP A 85 4.41 25.66 -11.34
C TRP A 85 5.78 25.08 -10.96
N TRP A 86 5.91 23.75 -10.82
CA TRP A 86 7.20 23.10 -10.52
C TRP A 86 8.23 23.29 -11.63
N ARG A 87 7.82 23.17 -12.90
CA ARG A 87 8.69 23.42 -14.06
C ARG A 87 9.18 24.86 -14.06
N ASP A 88 8.31 25.81 -13.78
CA ASP A 88 8.62 27.24 -13.80
C ASP A 88 9.52 27.67 -12.61
N GLN A 89 9.69 26.82 -11.58
CA GLN A 89 10.70 27.03 -10.54
C GLN A 89 12.14 26.77 -11.05
N LEU A 90 12.31 25.98 -12.12
CA LEU A 90 13.64 25.63 -12.61
C LEU A 90 14.40 26.89 -13.06
N GLY A 91 15.66 26.96 -12.66
CA GLY A 91 16.57 28.00 -13.11
C GLY A 91 16.91 27.88 -14.61
N PRO A 92 17.43 28.94 -15.24
CA PRO A 92 17.87 28.90 -16.63
C PRO A 92 18.83 27.74 -16.91
N GLY A 93 18.51 26.90 -17.89
CA GLY A 93 19.32 25.74 -18.29
C GLY A 93 19.29 24.54 -17.33
N GLN A 94 18.58 24.61 -16.20
CA GLN A 94 18.48 23.46 -15.29
C GLN A 94 17.68 22.31 -15.90
N GLY A 95 16.59 22.59 -16.63
CA GLY A 95 15.82 21.57 -17.34
C GLY A 95 16.63 20.84 -18.42
N GLU A 96 17.44 21.59 -19.18
CA GLU A 96 18.36 21.01 -20.17
C GLU A 96 19.44 20.15 -19.50
N TRP A 97 19.97 20.61 -18.36
CA TRP A 97 20.96 19.86 -17.58
C TRP A 97 20.37 18.55 -17.04
N LEU A 98 19.17 18.59 -16.46
CA LEU A 98 18.46 17.41 -15.94
C LEU A 98 18.31 16.35 -17.02
N ARG A 99 17.77 16.71 -18.19
CA ARG A 99 17.58 15.78 -19.31
C ARG A 99 18.87 15.31 -19.99
N ALA A 100 20.00 15.96 -19.73
CA ALA A 100 21.32 15.56 -20.24
C ALA A 100 22.07 14.60 -19.29
N LEU A 101 21.51 14.30 -18.11
CA LEU A 101 22.12 13.38 -17.17
C LEU A 101 22.21 11.96 -17.75
N PRO A 102 23.27 11.19 -17.40
CA PRO A 102 23.38 9.81 -17.81
C PRO A 102 22.27 8.94 -17.21
N PHE A 103 21.82 7.96 -17.98
CA PHE A 103 20.85 6.95 -17.53
C PHE A 103 21.40 6.06 -16.41
N SER A 104 22.67 5.66 -16.52
CA SER A 104 23.34 4.79 -15.55
C SER A 104 24.81 5.14 -15.41
N HIS A 105 25.41 4.69 -14.31
CA HIS A 105 26.85 4.76 -14.07
C HIS A 105 27.36 3.43 -13.50
N ASP A 106 28.45 2.92 -14.09
CA ASP A 106 29.06 1.65 -13.70
C ASP A 106 30.44 1.90 -13.10
N PHE A 107 30.75 1.22 -12.00
CA PHE A 107 32.07 1.25 -11.36
C PHE A 107 32.39 -0.07 -10.67
N THR A 108 33.65 -0.28 -10.29
CA THR A 108 34.07 -1.49 -9.58
C THR A 108 34.44 -1.15 -8.14
N MET A 109 34.04 -2.00 -7.19
CA MET A 109 34.50 -1.92 -5.80
C MET A 109 34.66 -3.32 -5.22
N SER A 110 35.82 -3.62 -4.65
CA SER A 110 36.09 -4.88 -3.95
C SER A 110 35.77 -6.14 -4.78
N GLY A 111 36.09 -6.13 -6.08
CA GLY A 111 35.83 -7.22 -7.01
C GLY A 111 34.37 -7.34 -7.48
N ARG A 112 33.53 -6.35 -7.16
CA ARG A 112 32.12 -6.29 -7.55
C ARG A 112 31.92 -5.21 -8.59
N ARG A 113 31.14 -5.54 -9.62
CA ARG A 113 30.69 -4.56 -10.62
C ARG A 113 29.37 -3.97 -10.14
N ILE A 114 29.38 -2.68 -9.86
CA ILE A 114 28.24 -1.94 -9.34
C ILE A 114 27.68 -1.09 -10.48
N ARG A 115 26.38 -1.21 -10.72
CA ARG A 115 25.63 -0.33 -11.61
C ARG A 115 24.65 0.48 -10.78
N ILE A 116 24.60 1.78 -11.03
CA ILE A 116 23.57 2.66 -10.48
C ILE A 116 22.73 3.27 -11.60
N PHE A 117 21.42 3.33 -11.37
CA PHE A 117 20.43 4.00 -12.22
C PHE A 117 19.22 4.37 -11.35
N HIS A 118 18.25 5.12 -11.90
CA HIS A 118 17.11 5.58 -11.11
C HIS A 118 16.05 4.51 -10.80
N ALA A 119 15.40 3.92 -11.81
CA ALA A 119 14.23 3.05 -11.59
C ALA A 119 14.42 1.58 -11.99
N SER A 120 14.78 1.32 -13.24
CA SER A 120 15.06 -0.05 -13.71
C SER A 120 16.09 -0.05 -14.82
N ALA A 121 16.61 -1.23 -15.18
CA ALA A 121 17.58 -1.36 -16.26
C ALA A 121 17.04 -0.95 -17.64
N THR A 122 15.71 -0.83 -17.84
CA THR A 122 15.11 -0.53 -19.15
C THR A 122 14.58 0.89 -19.29
N SER A 123 14.21 1.54 -18.19
CA SER A 123 13.56 2.85 -18.21
C SER A 123 13.65 3.52 -16.84
N VAL A 124 13.73 4.86 -16.84
CA VAL A 124 13.57 5.68 -15.63
C VAL A 124 12.11 5.69 -15.14
N HIS A 125 11.15 5.27 -15.98
CA HIS A 125 9.71 5.27 -15.66
C HIS A 125 9.15 3.89 -15.29
N ASN A 126 9.94 2.82 -15.46
CA ASN A 126 9.51 1.46 -15.13
C ASN A 126 9.90 1.14 -13.68
N ARG A 127 8.88 0.98 -12.85
CA ARG A 127 8.99 0.82 -11.40
C ARG A 127 9.20 -0.64 -11.02
N VAL A 128 10.20 -0.92 -10.18
CA VAL A 128 10.42 -2.21 -9.53
C VAL A 128 10.34 -2.00 -8.03
N ARG A 129 9.41 -2.67 -7.34
CA ARG A 129 9.17 -2.52 -5.88
C ARG A 129 9.82 -3.68 -5.11
N PHE A 130 9.89 -3.62 -3.78
CA PHE A 130 10.44 -4.72 -2.97
C PHE A 130 9.64 -6.04 -3.05
N ASP A 131 8.38 -6.01 -3.53
CA ASP A 131 7.54 -7.19 -3.74
C ASP A 131 7.60 -7.73 -5.18
N HIS A 132 8.66 -7.36 -5.91
CA HIS A 132 8.92 -7.79 -7.28
C HIS A 132 8.99 -9.32 -7.44
N ASP A 133 8.73 -9.79 -8.67
CA ASP A 133 8.95 -11.19 -9.02
C ASP A 133 10.41 -11.49 -9.42
N ALA A 134 10.71 -12.77 -9.68
CA ALA A 134 12.05 -13.19 -10.08
C ALA A 134 12.49 -12.58 -11.42
N ALA A 135 11.58 -12.39 -12.37
CA ALA A 135 11.91 -11.82 -13.68
C ALA A 135 12.29 -10.34 -13.56
N GLU A 136 11.58 -9.59 -12.71
CA GLU A 136 11.90 -8.21 -12.37
C GLU A 136 13.26 -8.12 -11.64
N PHE A 137 13.49 -8.95 -10.61
CA PHE A 137 14.77 -9.00 -9.90
C PHE A 137 15.96 -9.26 -10.86
N PHE A 138 15.90 -10.33 -11.66
CA PHE A 138 16.99 -10.65 -12.59
C PHE A 138 17.11 -9.63 -13.72
N GLY A 139 15.99 -9.00 -14.12
CA GLY A 139 15.96 -7.94 -15.13
C GLY A 139 16.81 -6.72 -14.75
N MET A 140 16.91 -6.40 -13.46
CA MET A 140 17.73 -5.27 -12.96
C MET A 140 19.22 -5.39 -13.30
N PHE A 141 19.72 -6.62 -13.46
CA PHE A 141 21.14 -6.89 -13.75
C PHE A 141 21.43 -7.09 -15.24
N GLN A 142 20.41 -7.04 -16.10
CA GLN A 142 20.59 -7.22 -17.53
C GLN A 142 21.16 -5.95 -18.18
N ASN A 143 21.92 -6.16 -19.25
CA ASN A 143 22.27 -5.10 -20.16
C ASN A 143 21.12 -4.86 -21.14
N THR A 144 20.71 -3.61 -21.27
CA THR A 144 19.64 -3.17 -22.15
C THR A 144 20.16 -2.05 -23.06
N PRO A 145 19.38 -1.59 -24.06
CA PRO A 145 19.75 -0.40 -24.82
C PRO A 145 20.01 0.84 -23.95
N ALA A 146 19.37 0.94 -22.77
CA ALA A 146 19.53 2.09 -21.87
C ALA A 146 20.83 2.04 -21.05
N THR A 147 21.32 0.84 -20.70
CA THR A 147 22.54 0.66 -19.90
C THR A 147 23.79 0.34 -20.72
N GLY A 148 23.65 0.12 -22.03
CA GLY A 148 24.74 -0.24 -22.94
C GLY A 148 25.16 -1.72 -22.89
N ASP A 149 26.22 -2.06 -23.61
CA ASP A 149 26.72 -3.42 -23.87
C ASP A 149 27.93 -3.82 -22.99
N GLY A 150 28.17 -3.07 -21.91
CA GLY A 150 29.26 -3.31 -20.96
C GLY A 150 29.14 -4.64 -20.21
N PRO A 151 30.06 -4.96 -19.30
CA PRO A 151 29.89 -6.14 -18.45
C PRO A 151 28.63 -6.08 -17.59
N THR A 152 27.99 -7.22 -17.33
CA THR A 152 26.85 -7.28 -16.41
C THR A 152 27.29 -6.97 -14.97
N PRO A 153 26.50 -6.17 -14.21
CA PRO A 153 26.77 -5.90 -12.80
C PRO A 153 26.50 -7.12 -11.91
N THR A 154 27.14 -7.17 -10.75
CA THR A 154 26.80 -8.09 -9.65
C THR A 154 26.13 -7.37 -8.49
N VAL A 155 26.15 -6.03 -8.49
CA VAL A 155 25.43 -5.18 -7.55
C VAL A 155 24.71 -4.10 -8.34
N VAL A 156 23.44 -3.88 -8.03
CA VAL A 156 22.64 -2.77 -8.58
C VAL A 156 22.14 -1.93 -7.41
N ALA A 157 22.29 -0.61 -7.49
CA ALA A 157 21.63 0.32 -6.58
C ALA A 157 20.75 1.32 -7.33
N TYR A 158 19.52 1.53 -6.85
CA TYR A 158 18.49 2.35 -7.50
C TYR A 158 17.60 3.10 -6.49
N GLY A 159 16.61 3.85 -6.98
CA GLY A 159 15.62 4.69 -6.26
C GLY A 159 14.17 4.49 -6.77
N ASP A 160 13.45 5.56 -7.12
CA ASP A 160 12.05 5.65 -7.65
C ASP A 160 10.93 5.23 -6.68
N THR A 161 11.11 4.15 -5.92
CA THR A 161 10.04 3.61 -5.07
C THR A 161 10.08 4.11 -3.64
N HIS A 162 11.09 4.89 -3.27
CA HIS A 162 11.22 5.60 -1.99
C HIS A 162 11.31 4.71 -0.73
N ASP A 163 11.18 3.39 -0.84
CA ASP A 163 11.52 2.43 0.19
C ASP A 163 12.98 2.03 0.14
N SER A 164 13.56 1.86 1.32
CA SER A 164 14.88 1.27 1.46
C SER A 164 14.78 -0.24 1.62
N PHE A 165 15.46 -0.98 0.76
CA PHE A 165 15.62 -2.43 0.92
C PHE A 165 16.93 -2.93 0.29
N MET A 166 17.34 -4.13 0.72
CA MET A 166 18.43 -4.87 0.11
C MET A 166 18.01 -6.32 -0.03
N GLU A 167 18.15 -6.85 -1.24
CA GLU A 167 17.90 -8.25 -1.54
C GLU A 167 19.14 -8.88 -2.19
N THR A 168 19.38 -10.16 -1.88
CA THR A 168 20.46 -10.94 -2.48
C THR A 168 19.96 -12.27 -2.97
N ASP A 169 20.26 -12.62 -4.21
CA ASP A 169 20.01 -13.95 -4.77
C ASP A 169 21.10 -14.33 -5.77
N LEU A 170 21.50 -15.60 -5.79
CA LEU A 170 22.51 -16.18 -6.70
C LEU A 170 23.81 -15.37 -6.86
N GLY A 171 24.24 -14.66 -5.82
CA GLY A 171 25.45 -13.83 -5.84
C GLY A 171 25.26 -12.41 -6.38
N LEU A 172 24.03 -12.03 -6.70
CA LEU A 172 23.61 -10.68 -7.06
C LEU A 172 23.13 -9.93 -5.81
N THR A 173 23.24 -8.60 -5.83
CA THR A 173 22.78 -7.74 -4.73
C THR A 173 22.01 -6.56 -5.31
N LEU A 174 20.74 -6.46 -5.00
CA LEU A 174 19.87 -5.34 -5.37
C LEU A 174 19.65 -4.45 -4.15
N ILE A 175 19.83 -3.15 -4.34
CA ILE A 175 19.74 -2.14 -3.27
C ILE A 175 18.79 -1.04 -3.76
N ASN A 176 17.67 -0.83 -3.08
CA ASN A 176 16.96 0.45 -3.21
C ASN A 176 17.44 1.37 -2.10
N THR A 177 17.94 2.56 -2.46
CA THR A 177 18.47 3.53 -1.49
C THR A 177 17.40 4.15 -0.61
N GLY A 178 16.13 4.04 -0.99
CA GLY A 178 15.02 4.80 -0.42
C GLY A 178 15.06 6.24 -0.91
N SER A 179 14.49 7.15 -0.12
CA SER A 179 14.35 8.55 -0.51
C SER A 179 14.92 9.51 0.54
N VAL A 180 15.63 10.53 0.08
CA VAL A 180 16.04 11.66 0.90
C VAL A 180 14.86 12.59 1.17
N GLY A 181 14.10 12.96 0.15
CA GLY A 181 13.11 14.02 0.26
C GLY A 181 11.69 13.58 0.56
N ASN A 182 11.41 12.28 0.41
CA ASN A 182 10.07 11.73 0.46
C ASN A 182 10.08 10.25 0.90
N ALA A 183 10.74 9.95 2.02
CA ALA A 183 10.84 8.60 2.59
C ALA A 183 9.47 8.07 3.04
N LEU A 184 8.83 7.25 2.21
CA LEU A 184 7.48 6.75 2.46
C LEU A 184 7.46 5.51 3.39
N ASP A 185 8.60 4.85 3.56
CA ASP A 185 8.72 3.68 4.43
C ASP A 185 8.78 4.05 5.93
N ASP A 186 9.45 5.15 6.29
CA ASP A 186 9.73 5.50 7.68
C ASP A 186 9.71 7.01 7.97
N ASN A 187 9.25 7.89 7.06
CA ASN A 187 9.23 9.38 7.15
C ASN A 187 10.56 10.09 7.49
N VAL A 188 11.61 9.34 7.78
CA VAL A 188 12.96 9.82 8.02
C VAL A 188 13.80 9.59 6.76
N PRO A 189 14.41 10.64 6.19
CA PRO A 189 15.33 10.57 5.06
C PRO A 189 16.33 9.43 5.21
N VAL A 190 16.56 8.70 4.14
CA VAL A 190 17.51 7.59 4.10
C VAL A 190 18.49 7.76 2.95
N TYR A 191 19.74 7.38 3.19
CA TYR A 191 20.77 7.23 2.17
C TYR A 191 21.61 5.99 2.45
N VAL A 192 22.40 5.55 1.48
CA VAL A 192 23.24 4.35 1.59
C VAL A 192 24.71 4.72 1.56
N VAL A 193 25.52 4.11 2.41
CA VAL A 193 26.99 4.13 2.30
C VAL A 193 27.47 2.80 1.76
N LEU A 194 28.17 2.83 0.63
CA LEU A 194 28.98 1.72 0.13
C LEU A 194 30.41 1.87 0.64
N GLU A 195 30.97 0.81 1.21
CA GLU A 195 32.35 0.79 1.72
C GLU A 195 33.15 -0.37 1.10
N GLY A 196 34.35 -0.09 0.59
CA GLY A 196 35.19 -1.11 -0.02
C GLY A 196 36.51 -0.59 -0.57
N VAL A 197 37.10 -1.29 -1.54
CA VAL A 197 38.28 -0.84 -2.28
C VAL A 197 37.83 -0.41 -3.67
N LEU A 198 37.80 0.89 -3.92
CA LEU A 198 37.31 1.45 -5.18
C LEU A 198 38.27 1.11 -6.34
N ASP A 199 37.71 0.96 -7.54
CA ASP A 199 38.45 0.68 -8.78
C ASP A 199 39.31 -0.60 -8.74
N SER A 200 38.87 -1.60 -7.97
CA SER A 200 39.58 -2.87 -7.81
C SER A 200 38.72 -4.07 -8.19
N ASP A 201 39.18 -4.86 -9.16
CA ASP A 201 38.59 -6.15 -9.54
C ASP A 201 38.95 -7.29 -8.56
N GLU A 202 39.84 -7.05 -7.59
CA GLU A 202 40.23 -8.04 -6.59
C GLU A 202 39.18 -8.14 -5.47
N PRO A 203 38.78 -9.36 -5.05
CA PRO A 203 37.87 -9.53 -3.93
C PRO A 203 38.41 -8.91 -2.63
N ALA A 204 37.62 -8.03 -2.03
CA ALA A 204 37.90 -7.41 -0.74
C ALA A 204 36.60 -7.27 0.08
N PRO A 205 36.66 -6.87 1.36
CA PRO A 205 35.45 -6.56 2.11
C PRO A 205 34.60 -5.50 1.39
N PHE A 206 33.29 -5.72 1.38
CA PHE A 206 32.30 -4.83 0.80
C PHE A 206 31.18 -4.64 1.83
N GLY A 207 30.93 -3.40 2.22
CA GLY A 207 29.92 -3.01 3.20
C GLY A 207 28.82 -2.18 2.56
N VAL A 208 27.59 -2.39 3.01
CA VAL A 208 26.42 -1.58 2.67
C VAL A 208 25.79 -1.14 3.99
N GLN A 209 25.59 0.16 4.18
CA GLN A 209 24.94 0.72 5.36
C GLN A 209 23.81 1.65 4.95
N PHE A 210 22.60 1.39 5.44
CA PHE A 210 21.48 2.33 5.39
C PHE A 210 21.58 3.30 6.56
N VAL A 211 21.46 4.59 6.27
CA VAL A 211 21.56 5.65 7.28
C VAL A 211 20.32 6.51 7.21
N ARG A 212 19.55 6.53 8.30
CA ARG A 212 18.40 7.42 8.47
C ARG A 212 18.79 8.70 9.20
N VAL A 213 18.42 9.85 8.65
CA VAL A 213 18.80 11.17 9.15
C VAL A 213 17.54 12.00 9.43
N PRO A 214 17.22 12.30 10.70
CA PRO A 214 16.08 13.16 11.02
C PRO A 214 16.32 14.59 10.55
N TYR A 215 15.26 15.26 10.13
CA TYR A 215 15.27 16.66 9.71
C TYR A 215 14.01 17.38 10.20
N ASP A 216 14.00 18.71 10.11
CA ASP A 216 12.87 19.53 10.54
C ASP A 216 11.77 19.56 9.45
N ILE A 217 10.88 18.56 9.48
CA ILE A 217 9.71 18.45 8.60
C ILE A 217 8.83 19.70 8.71
N GLU A 218 8.68 20.24 9.92
CA GLU A 218 7.80 21.38 10.16
C GLU A 218 8.34 22.65 9.53
N ALA A 219 9.66 22.85 9.55
CA ALA A 219 10.31 23.93 8.82
C ALA A 219 10.16 23.79 7.30
N GLU A 220 10.29 22.59 6.74
CA GLU A 220 10.04 22.34 5.31
C GLU A 220 8.62 22.71 4.92
N LEU A 221 7.63 22.24 5.68
CA LEU A 221 6.22 22.50 5.41
C LEU A 221 5.86 23.98 5.61
N ALA A 222 6.43 24.65 6.61
CA ALA A 222 6.23 26.08 6.80
C ALA A 222 6.74 26.89 5.59
N ASP A 223 7.91 26.54 5.06
CA ASP A 223 8.51 27.16 3.87
C ASP A 223 7.68 26.88 2.61
N ALA A 224 7.24 25.62 2.42
CA ALA A 224 6.39 25.22 1.30
C ALA A 224 5.06 25.99 1.29
N LYS A 225 4.45 26.16 2.46
CA LYS A 225 3.23 26.95 2.63
C LYS A 225 3.44 28.42 2.30
N ALA A 226 4.55 29.01 2.77
CA ALA A 226 4.89 30.40 2.50
C ALA A 226 5.17 30.66 1.01
N ALA A 227 5.77 29.68 0.32
CA ALA A 227 6.01 29.72 -1.12
C ALA A 227 4.74 29.55 -1.97
N GLY A 228 3.61 29.16 -1.36
CA GLY A 228 2.38 28.86 -2.08
C GLY A 228 2.52 27.62 -2.96
N ALA A 229 3.28 26.62 -2.50
CA ALA A 229 3.49 25.38 -3.24
C ALA A 229 2.15 24.70 -3.58
N PRO A 230 1.95 24.26 -4.83
CA PRO A 230 0.76 23.52 -5.20
C PRO A 230 0.72 22.20 -4.44
N GLU A 231 -0.46 21.59 -4.32
CA GLU A 231 -0.60 20.26 -3.73
C GLU A 231 -0.09 20.16 -2.28
N TYR A 232 -0.06 21.29 -1.56
CA TYR A 232 0.49 21.38 -0.20
C TYR A 232 -0.05 20.30 0.74
N ASP A 233 -1.36 20.05 0.75
CA ASP A 233 -1.95 19.04 1.64
C ASP A 233 -1.48 17.61 1.29
N TYR A 234 -1.19 17.33 0.03
CA TYR A 234 -0.60 16.05 -0.37
C TYR A 234 0.86 15.95 0.08
N TYR A 235 1.62 17.04 0.01
CA TYR A 235 3.00 17.07 0.51
C TYR A 235 3.06 16.90 2.03
N VAL A 236 2.12 17.49 2.78
CA VAL A 236 1.94 17.23 4.22
C VAL A 236 1.69 15.75 4.48
N ALA A 237 0.77 15.13 3.74
CA ALA A 237 0.43 13.71 3.91
C ALA A 237 1.61 12.78 3.62
N GLU A 238 2.43 13.10 2.62
CA GLU A 238 3.63 12.34 2.29
C GLU A 238 4.69 12.45 3.40
N LEU A 239 5.01 13.68 3.85
CA LEU A 239 6.09 13.91 4.82
C LEU A 239 5.72 13.51 6.25
N ARG A 240 4.48 13.74 6.69
CA ARG A 240 4.06 13.42 8.06
C ARG A 240 3.46 12.02 8.17
N ASP A 241 2.56 11.70 7.27
CA ASP A 241 1.67 10.55 7.42
C ASP A 241 2.13 9.33 6.62
N ARG A 242 3.20 9.46 5.82
CA ARG A 242 3.71 8.41 4.91
C ARG A 242 2.66 7.98 3.88
N ARG A 243 1.76 8.88 3.52
CA ARG A 243 0.70 8.62 2.56
C ARG A 243 1.10 9.19 1.21
N TYR A 244 1.38 8.31 0.26
CA TYR A 244 1.69 8.73 -1.09
C TYR A 244 0.56 9.57 -1.69
N ARG A 245 0.88 10.67 -2.38
CA ARG A 245 -0.13 11.59 -2.94
C ARG A 245 -1.13 10.91 -3.87
N GLY A 246 -0.71 9.87 -4.59
CA GLY A 246 -1.60 9.08 -5.45
C GLY A 246 -2.70 8.39 -4.65
N ASP A 247 -2.38 7.88 -3.46
CA ASP A 247 -3.35 7.23 -2.57
C ASP A 247 -4.30 8.27 -1.98
N VAL A 248 -3.79 9.43 -1.58
CA VAL A 248 -4.64 10.53 -1.07
C VAL A 248 -5.60 11.03 -2.15
N ARG A 249 -5.14 11.19 -3.40
CA ARG A 249 -6.00 11.58 -4.54
C ARG A 249 -7.07 10.55 -4.86
N ALA A 250 -6.72 9.27 -4.78
CA ALA A 250 -7.62 8.17 -5.09
C ALA A 250 -8.51 7.77 -3.90
N ASP A 251 -8.41 8.49 -2.77
CA ASP A 251 -9.03 8.13 -1.49
C ASP A 251 -8.78 6.67 -1.09
N ARG A 252 -7.55 6.19 -1.37
CA ARG A 252 -7.09 4.85 -1.04
C ARG A 252 -6.38 4.87 0.32
N ARG A 253 -6.49 3.75 1.05
CA ARG A 253 -5.65 3.50 2.23
C ARG A 253 -4.18 3.50 1.79
N ALA A 254 -3.28 3.88 2.70
CA ALA A 254 -1.84 3.80 2.44
C ALA A 254 -1.46 2.35 2.09
N GLY A 255 -1.24 2.09 0.81
CA GLY A 255 -0.95 0.76 0.25
C GLY A 255 0.42 0.74 -0.44
N TYR A 256 1.25 1.74 -0.18
CA TYR A 256 2.44 2.04 -0.99
C TYR A 256 3.46 0.89 -1.02
N HIS A 257 3.48 0.01 -0.01
CA HIS A 257 4.43 -1.09 0.08
C HIS A 257 3.81 -2.48 -0.16
N ARG A 258 2.85 -2.95 0.64
CA ARG A 258 2.16 -4.22 0.36
C ARG A 258 0.70 -3.94 0.06
N GLU A 259 0.28 -4.19 -1.18
CA GLU A 259 -1.13 -4.49 -1.41
C GLU A 259 -1.44 -5.78 -0.64
N SER A 260 -2.56 -5.81 0.08
CA SER A 260 -3.05 -7.07 0.63
C SER A 260 -3.13 -8.08 -0.52
N ALA A 261 -2.41 -9.19 -0.43
CA ALA A 261 -2.43 -10.27 -1.43
C ALA A 261 -3.80 -11.01 -1.49
N ILE A 262 -4.80 -10.51 -0.76
CA ILE A 262 -6.18 -10.91 -0.89
C ILE A 262 -6.81 -9.94 -1.89
N PRO A 263 -7.17 -10.38 -3.12
CA PRO A 263 -7.97 -9.55 -4.00
C PRO A 263 -9.21 -9.16 -3.21
N ALA A 264 -9.45 -7.85 -3.06
CA ALA A 264 -10.66 -7.37 -2.42
C ALA A 264 -11.86 -8.06 -3.08
N ASP A 265 -12.71 -8.73 -2.31
CA ASP A 265 -13.96 -9.30 -2.85
C ASP A 265 -14.88 -8.13 -3.27
N ASP A 266 -14.76 -7.70 -4.53
CA ASP A 266 -15.56 -6.66 -5.17
C ASP A 266 -16.94 -7.19 -5.63
N LYS A 267 -17.25 -8.45 -5.29
CA LYS A 267 -18.49 -9.12 -5.65
C LYS A 267 -19.68 -8.44 -4.97
N ASP A 268 -20.47 -7.74 -5.79
CA ASP A 268 -21.81 -7.33 -5.39
C ASP A 268 -22.73 -8.55 -5.35
N TRP A 269 -22.82 -9.18 -4.18
CA TRP A 269 -23.67 -10.36 -3.94
C TRP A 269 -25.18 -10.03 -3.85
N THR A 270 -25.61 -8.81 -4.14
CA THR A 270 -27.05 -8.44 -4.12
C THR A 270 -27.91 -9.29 -5.05
N TRP A 271 -27.34 -9.89 -6.09
CA TRP A 271 -28.04 -10.83 -6.97
C TRP A 271 -28.64 -12.04 -6.21
N THR A 272 -28.10 -12.40 -5.05
CA THR A 272 -28.60 -13.50 -4.20
C THR A 272 -29.99 -13.23 -3.61
N LEU A 273 -30.45 -11.98 -3.67
CA LEU A 273 -31.82 -11.61 -3.33
C LEU A 273 -32.82 -12.06 -4.40
N GLU A 274 -32.37 -12.30 -5.64
CA GLU A 274 -33.22 -12.64 -6.78
C GLU A 274 -33.20 -14.13 -7.11
N GLN A 275 -32.13 -14.85 -6.75
CA GLN A 275 -31.95 -16.27 -7.09
C GLN A 275 -31.15 -17.04 -6.02
N ALA A 276 -31.32 -18.36 -6.00
CA ALA A 276 -30.57 -19.25 -5.11
C ALA A 276 -29.06 -19.17 -5.39
N CYS A 277 -28.24 -19.17 -4.33
CA CYS A 277 -26.79 -19.28 -4.48
C CYS A 277 -26.40 -20.69 -4.96
N PRO A 278 -25.59 -20.85 -6.03
CA PRO A 278 -25.23 -22.17 -6.56
C PRO A 278 -24.31 -22.95 -5.63
N ASP A 279 -23.57 -22.26 -4.76
CA ASP A 279 -22.59 -22.88 -3.86
C ASP A 279 -23.26 -23.36 -2.57
N CYS A 280 -23.89 -22.45 -1.84
CA CYS A 280 -24.53 -22.79 -0.57
C CYS A 280 -25.99 -23.27 -0.72
N GLY A 281 -26.64 -23.05 -1.86
CA GLY A 281 -28.02 -23.48 -2.13
C GLY A 281 -29.09 -22.71 -1.37
N PHE A 282 -28.75 -21.61 -0.70
CA PHE A 282 -29.70 -20.82 0.09
C PHE A 282 -30.48 -19.82 -0.79
N GLU A 283 -31.81 -19.78 -0.60
CA GLU A 283 -32.74 -18.87 -1.29
C GLU A 283 -33.11 -17.69 -0.38
N ALA A 284 -32.25 -16.67 -0.34
CA ALA A 284 -32.41 -15.54 0.57
C ALA A 284 -33.69 -14.72 0.33
N GLY A 285 -34.02 -14.44 -0.93
CA GLY A 285 -35.20 -13.65 -1.31
C GLY A 285 -36.55 -14.26 -0.90
N ALA A 286 -36.60 -15.56 -0.60
CA ALA A 286 -37.81 -16.26 -0.19
C ALA A 286 -38.12 -16.15 1.32
N VAL A 287 -37.20 -15.61 2.12
CA VAL A 287 -37.33 -15.54 3.59
C VAL A 287 -38.23 -14.38 3.99
N ALA A 288 -39.26 -14.66 4.79
CA ALA A 288 -40.11 -13.62 5.37
C ALA A 288 -39.43 -12.92 6.55
N GLY A 289 -39.66 -11.62 6.72
CA GLY A 289 -38.99 -10.80 7.75
C GLY A 289 -39.03 -11.40 9.16
N GLY A 290 -40.19 -11.90 9.59
CA GLY A 290 -40.37 -12.54 10.90
C GLY A 290 -39.58 -13.83 11.13
N GLN A 291 -38.91 -14.38 10.11
CA GLN A 291 -38.07 -15.57 10.22
C GLN A 291 -36.58 -15.23 10.40
N ILE A 292 -36.18 -13.98 10.18
CA ILE A 292 -34.76 -13.60 10.10
C ILE A 292 -34.04 -13.85 11.43
N GLY A 293 -34.58 -13.38 12.56
CA GLY A 293 -33.95 -13.58 13.86
C GLY A 293 -33.75 -15.06 14.22
N ALA A 294 -34.73 -15.91 13.91
CA ALA A 294 -34.62 -17.36 14.11
C ALA A 294 -33.52 -17.98 13.22
N LEU A 295 -33.40 -17.55 11.97
CA LEU A 295 -32.38 -18.06 11.06
C LEU A 295 -30.97 -17.55 11.40
N VAL A 296 -30.81 -16.31 11.89
CA VAL A 296 -29.52 -15.81 12.41
C VAL A 296 -29.02 -16.72 13.54
N ARG A 297 -29.88 -17.04 14.52
CA ARG A 297 -29.53 -17.99 15.61
C ARG A 297 -29.16 -19.36 15.06
N ARG A 298 -29.93 -19.88 14.12
CA ARG A 298 -29.69 -21.20 13.52
C ARG A 298 -28.36 -21.25 12.76
N PHE A 299 -28.06 -20.25 11.93
CA PHE A 299 -26.85 -20.25 11.10
C PHE A 299 -25.58 -19.93 11.88
N THR A 300 -25.71 -19.29 13.05
CA THR A 300 -24.57 -19.03 13.94
C THR A 300 -24.31 -20.16 14.96
N ALA A 301 -25.30 -21.02 15.23
CA ALA A 301 -25.18 -22.11 16.21
C ALA A 301 -24.04 -23.12 15.98
N PRO A 302 -23.62 -23.45 14.74
CA PRO A 302 -22.52 -24.40 14.52
C PRO A 302 -21.12 -23.84 14.82
N TRP A 303 -20.93 -22.51 14.86
CA TRP A 303 -19.59 -21.89 14.94
C TRP A 303 -18.76 -22.29 16.17
N PRO A 304 -19.31 -22.46 17.39
CA PRO A 304 -18.54 -23.00 18.51
C PRO A 304 -17.91 -24.37 18.22
N GLN A 305 -18.61 -25.25 17.50
CA GLN A 305 -18.08 -26.55 17.11
C GLN A 305 -17.07 -26.46 15.96
N VAL A 306 -17.27 -25.53 15.02
CA VAL A 306 -16.30 -25.24 13.94
C VAL A 306 -14.99 -24.71 14.53
N LEU A 307 -15.07 -23.81 15.50
CA LEU A 307 -13.92 -23.17 16.14
C LEU A 307 -13.15 -24.09 17.11
N ASP A 308 -13.72 -25.22 17.48
CA ASP A 308 -13.07 -26.28 18.28
C ASP A 308 -12.35 -27.34 17.42
N ARG A 309 -12.46 -27.26 16.07
CA ARG A 309 -11.83 -28.24 15.18
C ARG A 309 -10.29 -28.15 15.22
N ALA A 310 -9.63 -29.29 15.08
CA ALA A 310 -8.16 -29.36 15.06
C ALA A 310 -7.52 -28.62 13.87
N ASP A 311 -8.25 -28.43 12.78
CA ASP A 311 -7.80 -27.74 11.57
C ASP A 311 -8.23 -26.26 11.50
N VAL A 312 -8.74 -25.69 12.60
CA VAL A 312 -9.32 -24.33 12.63
C VAL A 312 -8.39 -23.24 12.09
N ARG A 313 -7.06 -23.38 12.22
CA ARG A 313 -6.06 -22.41 11.73
C ARG A 313 -5.52 -22.73 10.34
N ARG A 314 -5.90 -23.86 9.75
CA ARG A 314 -5.34 -24.32 8.48
C ARG A 314 -6.14 -23.74 7.32
N ARG A 315 -5.48 -22.92 6.51
CA ARG A 315 -6.02 -22.48 5.22
C ARG A 315 -6.04 -23.64 4.22
N PRO A 316 -7.17 -23.92 3.53
CA PRO A 316 -7.24 -24.96 2.49
C PRO A 316 -6.37 -24.65 1.26
N ALA A 317 -6.24 -23.36 0.93
CA ALA A 317 -5.41 -22.81 -0.14
C ALA A 317 -4.90 -21.42 0.27
N PRO A 318 -3.81 -20.90 -0.32
CA PRO A 318 -3.22 -19.60 0.06
C PRO A 318 -4.21 -18.43 0.05
N ALA A 319 -5.12 -18.43 -0.92
CA ALA A 319 -6.14 -17.40 -1.13
C ALA A 319 -7.50 -17.70 -0.45
N THR A 320 -7.59 -18.73 0.40
CA THR A 320 -8.83 -19.09 1.10
C THR A 320 -8.60 -19.02 2.60
N TRP A 321 -9.49 -18.31 3.31
CA TRP A 321 -9.43 -18.19 4.76
C TRP A 321 -9.54 -19.54 5.47
N SER A 322 -8.92 -19.60 6.65
CA SER A 322 -9.09 -20.72 7.58
C SER A 322 -10.43 -20.62 8.32
N PRO A 323 -10.94 -21.72 8.91
CA PRO A 323 -12.16 -21.66 9.73
C PRO A 323 -12.10 -20.64 10.88
N LEU A 324 -10.92 -20.36 11.44
CA LEU A 324 -10.71 -19.32 12.45
C LEU A 324 -11.03 -17.94 11.89
N GLU A 325 -10.52 -17.65 10.70
CA GLU A 325 -10.67 -16.37 10.04
C GLU A 325 -12.12 -16.14 9.61
N TYR A 326 -12.79 -17.17 9.07
CA TYR A 326 -14.23 -17.11 8.83
C TYR A 326 -15.04 -16.91 10.12
N GLY A 327 -14.63 -17.48 11.25
CA GLY A 327 -15.30 -17.26 12.53
C GLY A 327 -15.21 -15.82 13.02
N CYS A 328 -14.03 -15.20 12.89
CA CYS A 328 -13.86 -13.78 13.17
C CYS A 328 -14.70 -12.93 12.22
N HIS A 329 -14.72 -13.28 10.94
CA HIS A 329 -15.54 -12.61 9.94
C HIS A 329 -17.04 -12.67 10.28
N VAL A 330 -17.57 -13.84 10.66
CA VAL A 330 -18.98 -13.99 11.07
C VAL A 330 -19.33 -13.18 12.32
N LEU A 331 -18.40 -13.02 13.27
CA LEU A 331 -18.58 -12.10 14.39
C LEU A 331 -18.75 -10.66 13.90
N ASP A 332 -17.91 -10.20 12.99
CA ASP A 332 -17.98 -8.84 12.47
C ASP A 332 -19.19 -8.62 11.55
N VAL A 333 -19.59 -9.61 10.74
CA VAL A 333 -20.87 -9.62 10.02
C VAL A 333 -22.01 -9.36 11.00
N CYS A 334 -22.05 -10.06 12.14
CA CYS A 334 -23.08 -9.84 13.14
C CYS A 334 -23.08 -8.40 13.68
N ARG A 335 -21.91 -7.83 13.97
CA ARG A 335 -21.78 -6.45 14.50
C ARG A 335 -22.15 -5.38 13.46
N VAL A 336 -21.67 -5.53 12.23
CA VAL A 336 -21.90 -4.58 11.13
C VAL A 336 -23.37 -4.52 10.76
N PHE A 337 -24.04 -5.68 10.64
CA PHE A 337 -25.45 -5.71 10.30
C PHE A 337 -26.36 -5.24 11.45
N ASP A 338 -25.97 -5.45 12.71
CA ASP A 338 -26.67 -4.88 13.87
C ASP A 338 -26.66 -3.35 13.81
N GLY A 339 -25.50 -2.74 13.55
CA GLY A 339 -25.37 -1.30 13.39
C GLY A 339 -26.16 -0.75 12.20
N ARG A 340 -26.14 -1.44 11.05
CA ARG A 340 -26.91 -1.04 9.86
C ARG A 340 -28.42 -1.13 10.10
N LEU A 341 -28.89 -2.19 10.74
CA LEU A 341 -30.30 -2.34 11.12
C LEU A 341 -30.73 -1.20 12.04
N ALA A 342 -29.96 -0.92 13.09
CA ALA A 342 -30.24 0.19 14.01
C ALA A 342 -30.35 1.53 13.28
N LEU A 343 -29.39 1.85 12.40
CA LEU A 343 -29.43 3.07 11.58
C LEU A 343 -30.71 3.16 10.75
N MET A 344 -31.09 2.08 10.05
CA MET A 344 -32.28 2.05 9.20
C MET A 344 -33.58 2.18 10.00
N LEU A 345 -33.63 1.70 11.24
CA LEU A 345 -34.78 1.84 12.12
C LEU A 345 -34.88 3.25 12.74
N GLU A 346 -33.75 3.88 13.04
CA GLU A 346 -33.68 5.20 13.69
C GLU A 346 -33.81 6.38 12.71
N HIS A 347 -33.25 6.24 11.51
CA HIS A 347 -33.15 7.32 10.51
C HIS A 347 -33.89 6.98 9.23
N ASP A 348 -34.33 8.01 8.51
CA ASP A 348 -34.98 7.87 7.21
C ASP A 348 -33.93 7.77 6.10
N ALA A 349 -33.94 6.66 5.35
CA ALA A 349 -33.02 6.36 4.25
C ALA A 349 -31.52 6.67 4.54
N PRO A 350 -30.93 6.21 5.66
CA PRO A 350 -29.55 6.54 5.99
C PRO A 350 -28.56 5.92 4.99
N GLY A 351 -27.44 6.62 4.78
CA GLY A 351 -26.27 6.06 4.14
C GLY A 351 -25.45 5.23 5.13
N PHE A 352 -24.86 4.12 4.67
CA PHE A 352 -23.85 3.37 5.42
C PHE A 352 -22.69 2.95 4.52
N PRO A 353 -21.46 2.88 5.06
CA PRO A 353 -20.29 2.58 4.26
C PRO A 353 -20.32 1.14 3.74
N ASN A 354 -19.75 0.96 2.55
CA ASN A 354 -19.28 -0.34 2.10
C ASN A 354 -18.30 -0.91 3.16
N TRP A 355 -18.37 -2.22 3.40
CA TRP A 355 -17.49 -2.88 4.36
C TRP A 355 -16.60 -3.85 3.60
N ASP A 356 -15.29 -3.68 3.76
CA ASP A 356 -14.26 -4.52 3.20
C ASP A 356 -13.89 -5.59 4.23
N GLN A 357 -14.30 -6.82 3.94
CA GLN A 357 -14.12 -7.97 4.81
C GLN A 357 -12.67 -8.43 4.91
N ASP A 358 -11.88 -8.27 3.84
CA ASP A 358 -10.47 -8.63 3.79
C ASP A 358 -9.64 -7.65 4.61
N GLN A 359 -10.01 -6.37 4.54
CA GLN A 359 -9.41 -5.36 5.39
C GLN A 359 -9.73 -5.55 6.87
N ALA A 360 -10.97 -5.93 7.21
CA ALA A 360 -11.36 -6.25 8.58
C ALA A 360 -10.56 -7.44 9.14
N ALA A 361 -10.30 -8.45 8.31
CA ALA A 361 -9.50 -9.61 8.70
C ALA A 361 -8.05 -9.26 9.07
N ILE A 362 -7.45 -8.29 8.36
CA ILE A 362 -6.10 -7.79 8.65
C ILE A 362 -6.10 -6.91 9.89
N ASP A 363 -7.02 -5.95 9.98
CA ASP A 363 -7.08 -5.00 11.10
C ASP A 363 -7.40 -5.72 12.43
N GLY A 364 -8.21 -6.78 12.37
CA GLY A 364 -8.55 -7.63 13.50
C GLY A 364 -7.56 -8.78 13.77
N ASP A 365 -6.49 -8.91 12.99
CA ASP A 365 -5.51 -10.01 13.04
C ASP A 365 -6.16 -11.41 13.18
N TYR A 366 -7.11 -11.72 12.29
CA TYR A 366 -7.95 -12.91 12.39
C TYR A 366 -7.14 -14.22 12.49
N ALA A 367 -5.98 -14.28 11.82
CA ALA A 367 -5.13 -15.46 11.77
C ALA A 367 -4.59 -15.87 13.15
N THR A 368 -4.45 -14.93 14.07
CA THR A 368 -3.90 -15.17 15.42
C THR A 368 -4.95 -15.21 16.52
N ALA A 369 -6.22 -14.93 16.19
CA ALA A 369 -7.31 -14.84 17.16
C ALA A 369 -7.38 -16.03 18.14
N ASP A 370 -7.73 -15.71 19.39
CA ASP A 370 -7.94 -16.69 20.47
C ASP A 370 -9.39 -17.20 20.42
N THR A 371 -9.56 -18.49 20.13
CA THR A 371 -10.89 -19.12 20.04
C THR A 371 -11.64 -19.07 21.38
N ALA A 372 -10.93 -19.05 22.51
CA ALA A 372 -11.55 -18.93 23.83
C ALA A 372 -12.23 -17.57 24.06
N GLN A 373 -11.76 -16.53 23.38
CA GLN A 373 -12.35 -15.18 23.40
C GLN A 373 -13.37 -15.01 22.26
N LEU A 374 -13.06 -15.51 21.07
CA LEU A 374 -13.89 -15.37 19.88
C LEU A 374 -15.27 -16.01 20.03
N VAL A 375 -15.34 -17.24 20.55
CA VAL A 375 -16.61 -17.99 20.68
C VAL A 375 -17.67 -17.24 21.49
N PRO A 376 -17.41 -16.77 22.74
CA PRO A 376 -18.42 -16.05 23.50
C PRO A 376 -18.80 -14.71 22.86
N GLU A 377 -17.86 -14.02 22.20
CA GLU A 377 -18.15 -12.77 21.48
C GLU A 377 -19.07 -12.98 20.29
N LEU A 378 -18.80 -14.01 19.47
CA LEU A 378 -19.63 -14.39 18.31
C LEU A 378 -21.04 -14.74 18.77
N CYS A 379 -21.17 -15.61 19.78
CA CYS A 379 -22.48 -15.99 20.32
C CYS A 379 -23.25 -14.76 20.85
N ALA A 380 -22.57 -13.85 21.56
CA ALA A 380 -23.21 -12.64 22.08
C ALA A 380 -23.64 -11.67 20.96
N ALA A 381 -22.81 -11.48 19.94
CA ALA A 381 -23.13 -10.63 18.80
C ALA A 381 -24.30 -11.19 17.97
N ALA A 382 -24.28 -12.49 17.68
CA ALA A 382 -25.36 -13.18 16.98
C ALA A 382 -26.69 -13.10 17.75
N ALA A 383 -26.66 -13.31 19.07
CA ALA A 383 -27.85 -13.19 19.91
C ALA A 383 -28.44 -11.78 19.93
N ARG A 384 -27.59 -10.74 20.00
CA ARG A 384 -28.02 -9.34 19.91
C ARG A 384 -28.68 -9.03 18.57
N LEU A 385 -28.02 -9.37 17.47
CA LEU A 385 -28.53 -9.15 16.12
C LEU A 385 -29.87 -9.87 15.89
N ALA A 386 -29.97 -11.13 16.32
CA ALA A 386 -31.18 -11.91 16.20
C ALA A 386 -32.34 -11.29 17.00
N ALA A 387 -32.08 -10.80 18.22
CA ALA A 387 -33.07 -10.11 19.03
C ALA A 387 -33.49 -8.76 18.42
N ALA A 388 -32.57 -8.04 17.77
CA ALA A 388 -32.88 -6.81 17.04
C ALA A 388 -33.85 -7.10 15.88
N TYR A 389 -33.62 -8.16 15.09
CA TYR A 389 -34.55 -8.58 14.04
C TYR A 389 -35.90 -9.07 14.57
N ASP A 390 -35.93 -9.78 15.72
CA ASP A 390 -37.18 -10.20 16.35
C ASP A 390 -38.04 -9.00 16.80
N ALA A 391 -37.41 -7.85 17.07
CA ALA A 391 -38.07 -6.63 17.52
C ALA A 391 -38.59 -5.74 16.38
N VAL A 392 -38.24 -6.01 15.12
CA VAL A 392 -38.68 -5.22 13.96
C VAL A 392 -40.19 -5.34 13.78
N LYS A 393 -40.88 -4.19 13.75
CA LYS A 393 -42.34 -4.14 13.58
C LYS A 393 -42.72 -4.41 12.12
N PRO A 394 -43.94 -4.93 11.85
CA PRO A 394 -44.42 -5.14 10.49
C PRO A 394 -44.34 -3.90 9.58
N THR A 395 -44.48 -2.70 10.14
CA THR A 395 -44.41 -1.43 9.40
C THR A 395 -42.98 -0.96 9.08
N GLU A 396 -41.96 -1.62 9.61
CA GLU A 396 -40.56 -1.18 9.52
C GLU A 396 -39.76 -1.94 8.46
N TRP A 397 -40.27 -3.06 7.93
CA TRP A 397 -39.57 -3.91 6.96
C TRP A 397 -39.22 -3.21 5.63
N GLU A 398 -40.04 -2.25 5.21
CA GLU A 398 -39.85 -1.48 3.97
C GLU A 398 -38.99 -0.22 4.14
N ARG A 399 -38.48 0.04 5.34
CA ARG A 399 -37.57 1.18 5.57
C ARG A 399 -36.28 0.96 4.79
N THR A 400 -35.77 2.01 4.16
CA THR A 400 -34.66 1.93 3.22
C THR A 400 -33.33 2.39 3.82
N GLY A 401 -32.23 2.00 3.17
CA GLY A 401 -30.88 2.46 3.46
C GLY A 401 -29.98 2.29 2.23
N LEU A 402 -28.96 3.14 2.13
CA LEU A 402 -28.09 3.24 0.95
C LEU A 402 -26.66 2.85 1.32
N ARG A 403 -26.14 1.80 0.69
CA ARG A 403 -24.72 1.45 0.80
C ARG A 403 -23.92 2.42 -0.09
N SER A 404 -22.72 2.81 0.34
CA SER A 404 -21.90 3.81 -0.37
C SER A 404 -21.48 3.41 -1.79
N ASN A 405 -21.63 2.13 -2.18
CA ASN A 405 -21.43 1.64 -3.55
C ASN A 405 -22.66 1.84 -4.46
N GLY A 406 -23.75 2.42 -3.95
CA GLY A 406 -24.98 2.68 -4.68
C GLY A 406 -26.09 1.63 -4.50
N SER A 407 -25.83 0.49 -3.85
CA SER A 407 -26.85 -0.53 -3.58
C SER A 407 -27.86 -0.02 -2.55
N ALA A 408 -29.16 -0.16 -2.85
CA ALA A 408 -30.25 0.18 -1.95
C ALA A 408 -30.82 -1.08 -1.29
N PHE A 409 -31.03 -1.03 0.02
CA PHE A 409 -31.64 -2.11 0.79
C PHE A 409 -32.92 -1.62 1.49
N THR A 410 -33.90 -2.51 1.64
CA THR A 410 -34.91 -2.41 2.70
C THR A 410 -34.42 -3.16 3.93
N VAL A 411 -35.05 -2.95 5.10
CA VAL A 411 -34.73 -3.75 6.31
C VAL A 411 -34.90 -5.24 6.03
N LEU A 412 -35.90 -5.61 5.23
CA LEU A 412 -36.12 -6.99 4.77
C LEU A 412 -34.95 -7.48 3.90
N SER A 413 -34.61 -6.77 2.83
CA SER A 413 -33.56 -7.25 1.91
C SER A 413 -32.17 -7.22 2.53
N LEU A 414 -31.90 -6.32 3.49
CA LEU A 414 -30.66 -6.34 4.27
C LEU A 414 -30.56 -7.61 5.11
N GLY A 415 -31.66 -8.02 5.76
CA GLY A 415 -31.66 -9.25 6.56
C GLY A 415 -31.65 -10.52 5.72
N GLN A 416 -32.25 -10.52 4.53
CA GLN A 416 -32.11 -11.63 3.58
C GLN A 416 -30.66 -11.76 3.10
N TYR A 417 -30.01 -10.65 2.77
CA TYR A 417 -28.61 -10.61 2.36
C TYR A 417 -27.67 -11.13 3.48
N LEU A 418 -27.89 -10.68 4.72
CA LEU A 418 -27.20 -11.22 5.91
C LEU A 418 -27.32 -12.74 6.02
N LEU A 419 -28.52 -13.29 5.81
CA LEU A 419 -28.73 -14.74 5.94
C LEU A 419 -28.01 -15.54 4.86
N HIS A 420 -27.90 -15.01 3.64
CA HIS A 420 -27.03 -15.60 2.62
C HIS A 420 -25.59 -15.66 3.10
N ASP A 421 -25.07 -14.54 3.64
CA ASP A 421 -23.70 -14.42 4.12
C ASP A 421 -23.38 -15.48 5.19
N LEU A 422 -24.24 -15.56 6.22
CA LEU A 422 -24.12 -16.55 7.29
C LEU A 422 -24.22 -18.00 6.78
N ALA A 423 -25.10 -18.27 5.81
CA ALA A 423 -25.24 -19.60 5.21
C ALA A 423 -24.05 -19.97 4.32
N HIS A 424 -23.48 -19.00 3.61
CA HIS A 424 -22.32 -19.18 2.73
C HIS A 424 -21.06 -19.50 3.54
N HIS A 425 -20.82 -18.79 4.65
CA HIS A 425 -19.65 -19.09 5.48
C HIS A 425 -19.73 -20.43 6.21
N LEU A 426 -20.93 -20.95 6.46
CA LEU A 426 -21.06 -22.35 6.86
C LEU A 426 -20.58 -23.30 5.74
N HIS A 427 -20.95 -23.02 4.49
CA HIS A 427 -20.49 -23.79 3.33
C HIS A 427 -18.95 -23.71 3.17
N ASP A 428 -18.35 -22.53 3.32
CA ASP A 428 -16.90 -22.32 3.24
C ASP A 428 -16.11 -23.19 4.22
N VAL A 429 -16.67 -23.43 5.41
CA VAL A 429 -16.08 -24.31 6.44
C VAL A 429 -16.60 -25.74 6.40
N GLY A 430 -17.22 -26.15 5.28
CA GLY A 430 -17.70 -27.51 5.03
C GLY A 430 -18.89 -27.94 5.91
N THR A 431 -19.72 -26.99 6.34
CA THR A 431 -20.90 -27.21 7.19
C THR A 431 -22.17 -26.80 6.45
N SER A 432 -23.21 -27.63 6.44
CA SER A 432 -24.46 -27.25 5.77
C SER A 432 -25.38 -26.45 6.69
N TRP A 433 -25.89 -25.31 6.20
CA TRP A 433 -26.94 -24.54 6.90
C TRP A 433 -28.23 -25.36 7.13
N GLN A 434 -28.50 -26.36 6.28
CA GLN A 434 -29.65 -27.26 6.44
C GLN A 434 -29.51 -28.18 7.66
N GLN A 435 -28.27 -28.53 8.01
CA GLN A 435 -27.95 -29.42 9.12
C GLN A 435 -27.83 -28.68 10.47
N ALA A 436 -27.75 -27.34 10.44
CA ALA A 436 -27.77 -26.53 11.65
C ALA A 436 -29.09 -26.72 12.40
N LYS A 437 -29.01 -27.13 13.67
CA LYS A 437 -30.16 -27.27 14.58
C LYS A 437 -30.32 -25.98 15.38
N ASP A 438 -31.54 -25.69 15.82
CA ASP A 438 -31.79 -24.58 16.74
C ASP A 438 -30.92 -24.74 18.00
N ALA A 439 -30.24 -23.67 18.40
CA ALA A 439 -29.57 -23.64 19.69
C ALA A 439 -30.63 -23.82 20.79
N GLN A 440 -30.48 -24.83 21.65
CA GLN A 440 -31.34 -24.95 22.84
C GLN A 440 -31.16 -23.70 23.70
N ALA A 441 -32.29 -23.05 23.98
CA ALA A 441 -32.39 -21.83 24.78
C ALA A 441 -31.87 -22.00 26.21
#